data_AF-A0A953RDH0-F1
#
_entry.id   AF-A0A953RDH0-F1
#
_cell.length_a   1.000
_cell.length_b   1.000
_cell.length_c   1.000
_cell.angle_alpha   90.00
_cell.angle_beta   90.00
_cell.angle_gamma   90.00
#
_symmetry.space_group_name_H-M   'P 1'
#
loop_
_entity.id
_entity.type
_entity.pdbx_description
1 polymer ?
#
loop_
_entity_poly.entity_id
_entity_poly.type
_entity_poly.pdbx_seq_one_letter_code
_entity_poly.pdbx_strand_id
1 'polypeptide(L)'
;MERLVKADRACAVAAAAAHDLNDELTVILSSVTSSILALEPGHPARPLLLDIRNAAQRCAWKTCGLLNYSARRGVQPVAATLESLLDG
;
A
#
# COMPACT_ATOMS: atom_id res chain seq x y z
N MET A 1 -28.30 10.54 -9.03
CA MET A 1 -27.07 10.92 -9.76
C MET A 1 -25.93 11.28 -8.80
N GLU A 2 -26.12 12.15 -7.80
CA GLU A 2 -25.08 12.53 -6.81
C GLU A 2 -24.40 11.39 -6.03
N ARG A 3 -25.14 10.32 -5.65
CA ARG A 3 -24.55 9.21 -4.89
C ARG A 3 -23.55 8.37 -5.68
N LEU A 4 -23.72 8.30 -7.01
CA LEU A 4 -22.79 7.60 -7.90
C LEU A 4 -21.48 8.41 -8.00
N VAL A 5 -21.58 9.72 -8.20
CA VAL A 5 -20.42 10.63 -8.28
C VAL A 5 -19.59 10.64 -6.99
N LYS A 6 -20.23 10.60 -5.81
CA LYS A 6 -19.52 10.51 -4.52
C LYS A 6 -18.79 9.18 -4.34
N ALA A 7 -19.41 8.08 -4.77
CA ALA A 7 -18.79 6.75 -4.73
C ALA A 7 -17.59 6.65 -5.67
N ASP A 8 -17.67 7.28 -6.85
CA ASP A 8 -16.58 7.31 -7.83
C ASP A 8 -15.38 8.13 -7.32
N ARG A 9 -15.63 9.29 -6.69
CA ARG A 9 -14.56 10.10 -6.05
C ARG A 9 -13.90 9.34 -4.90
N ALA A 10 -14.68 8.65 -4.05
CA ALA A 10 -14.13 7.84 -2.97
C ALA A 10 -13.27 6.68 -3.47
N CYS A 11 -13.66 6.04 -4.58
CA CYS A 11 -12.86 4.98 -5.21
C CYS A 11 -11.57 5.53 -5.83
N ALA A 12 -11.59 6.73 -6.42
CA ALA A 12 -10.39 7.36 -6.99
C ALA A 12 -9.36 7.70 -5.88
N VAL A 13 -9.83 8.28 -4.78
CA VAL A 13 -9.00 8.56 -3.59
C VAL A 13 -8.45 7.26 -2.98
N ALA A 14 -9.28 6.22 -2.86
CA ALA A 14 -8.84 4.92 -2.36
C ALA A 14 -7.80 4.26 -3.27
N ALA A 15 -7.92 4.43 -4.59
CA ALA A 15 -6.95 3.89 -5.54
C ALA A 15 -5.60 4.62 -5.47
N ALA A 16 -5.60 5.95 -5.39
CA ALA A 16 -4.38 6.74 -5.22
C ALA A 16 -3.67 6.43 -3.89
N ALA A 17 -4.42 6.46 -2.78
CA ALA A 17 -3.90 6.09 -1.46
C ALA A 17 -3.29 4.67 -1.44
N ALA A 18 -3.93 3.74 -2.15
CA ALA A 18 -3.44 2.37 -2.24
C ALA A 18 -2.20 2.25 -3.13
N HIS A 19 -2.07 3.07 -4.16
CA HIS A 19 -0.86 3.13 -4.96
C HIS A 19 0.33 3.65 -4.15
N ASP A 20 0.19 4.82 -3.51
CA ASP A 20 1.25 5.44 -2.71
C ASP A 20 1.70 4.51 -1.56
N LEU A 21 0.73 3.86 -0.90
CA LEU A 21 1.03 2.91 0.17
C LEU A 21 1.80 1.68 -0.35
N ASN A 22 1.52 1.22 -1.57
CA ASN A 22 2.25 0.09 -2.15
C ASN A 22 3.71 0.46 -2.49
N ASP A 23 3.97 1.69 -2.90
CA ASP A 23 5.33 2.18 -3.16
C ASP A 23 6.14 2.22 -1.86
N GLU A 24 5.58 2.75 -0.78
CA GLU A 24 6.22 2.74 0.54
C GLU A 24 6.43 1.33 1.10
N LEU A 25 5.45 0.44 0.93
CA LEU A 25 5.58 -0.96 1.32
C LEU A 25 6.68 -1.69 0.55
N THR A 26 6.92 -1.31 -0.72
CA THR A 26 8.04 -1.83 -1.52
C THR A 26 9.38 -1.45 -0.90
N VAL A 27 9.54 -0.18 -0.50
CA VAL A 27 10.75 0.31 0.18
C VAL A 27 10.96 -0.39 1.51
N ILE A 28 9.91 -0.52 2.32
CA ILE A 28 9.96 -1.18 3.63
C ILE A 28 10.35 -2.66 3.47
N LEU A 29 9.68 -3.40 2.58
CA LEU A 29 9.96 -4.83 2.38
C LEU A 29 11.37 -5.08 1.86
N SER A 30 11.85 -4.24 0.93
CA SER A 30 13.22 -4.32 0.41
C SER A 30 14.25 -4.08 1.52
N SER A 31 14.06 -3.03 2.32
CA SER A 31 14.96 -2.65 3.40
C SER A 31 15.01 -3.70 4.50
N VAL A 32 13.86 -4.23 4.91
CA VAL A 32 13.77 -5.25 5.96
C VAL A 32 14.34 -6.58 5.48
N THR A 33 14.06 -6.98 4.23
CA THR A 33 14.62 -8.21 3.65
C THR A 33 16.14 -8.13 3.57
N SER A 34 16.69 -7.00 3.09
CA SER A 34 18.13 -6.77 3.04
C SER A 34 18.74 -6.79 4.44
N SER A 35 18.07 -6.20 5.43
CA SER A 35 18.53 -6.22 6.83
C SER A 35 18.55 -7.63 7.41
N ILE A 36 17.53 -8.45 7.14
CA ILE A 36 17.50 -9.86 7.60
C ILE A 36 18.64 -10.68 6.99
N LEU A 37 18.98 -10.43 5.72
CA LEU A 37 20.07 -11.10 5.03
C LEU A 37 21.45 -10.66 5.55
N ALA A 38 21.58 -9.41 5.96
CA ALA A 38 22.82 -8.86 6.52
C ALA A 38 23.08 -9.27 7.98
N LEU A 39 22.03 -9.62 8.74
CA LEU A 39 22.17 -10.03 10.13
C LEU A 39 22.54 -11.51 10.28
N GLU A 40 23.34 -11.78 11.31
CA GLU A 40 23.60 -13.14 11.75
C GLU A 40 22.31 -13.84 12.25
N PRO A 41 22.20 -15.17 12.13
CA PRO A 41 21.00 -15.91 12.57
C PRO A 41 20.64 -15.71 14.05
N GLY A 42 21.63 -15.49 14.92
CA GLY A 42 21.42 -15.27 16.36
C GLY A 42 21.17 -13.82 16.76
N HIS A 43 21.14 -12.88 15.81
CA HIS A 43 21.02 -11.47 16.15
C HIS A 43 19.63 -11.14 16.74
N PRO A 44 19.54 -10.45 17.89
CA PRO A 44 18.28 -10.21 18.60
C PRO A 44 17.27 -9.38 17.79
N ALA A 45 17.72 -8.56 16.85
CA ALA A 45 16.83 -7.79 15.96
C ALA A 45 16.20 -8.63 14.83
N ARG A 46 16.71 -9.83 14.53
CA ARG A 46 16.21 -10.69 13.45
C ARG A 46 14.73 -11.06 13.61
N PRO A 47 14.22 -11.51 14.78
CA PRO A 47 12.79 -11.76 14.95
C PRO A 47 11.94 -10.49 14.77
N LEU A 48 12.40 -9.33 15.25
CA LEU A 48 11.68 -8.07 15.09
C LEU A 48 11.55 -7.68 13.61
N LEU A 49 12.61 -7.86 12.82
CA LEU A 49 12.57 -7.63 11.37
C LEU A 49 11.65 -8.62 10.64
N LEU A 50 11.60 -9.88 11.07
CA LEU A 50 10.65 -10.86 10.53
C LEU A 50 9.20 -10.44 10.80
N ASP A 51 8.91 -9.92 11.99
CA ASP A 51 7.57 -9.41 12.32
C ASP A 51 7.19 -8.20 11.48
N ILE A 52 8.13 -7.26 11.27
CA ILE A 52 7.92 -6.10 10.38
C ILE A 52 7.66 -6.57 8.94
N ARG A 53 8.47 -7.52 8.43
CA ARG A 53 8.27 -8.08 7.08
C ARG A 53 6.88 -8.69 6.93
N ASN A 54 6.48 -9.51 7.89
CA ASN A 54 5.17 -10.17 7.89
C ASN A 54 4.03 -9.14 7.96
N ALA A 55 4.19 -8.07 8.75
CA ALA A 55 3.22 -6.99 8.82
C ALA A 55 3.10 -6.23 7.49
N ALA A 56 4.23 -5.86 6.89
CA ALA A 56 4.27 -5.18 5.60
C ALA A 56 3.64 -6.03 4.47
N GLN A 57 3.88 -7.35 4.45
CA GLN A 57 3.24 -8.27 3.50
C GLN A 57 1.72 -8.29 3.65
N ARG A 58 1.20 -8.33 4.89
CA ARG A 58 -0.24 -8.26 5.15
C ARG A 58 -0.84 -6.92 4.71
N CYS A 59 -0.11 -5.81 4.89
CA CYS A 59 -0.53 -4.51 4.39
C CYS A 59 -0.63 -4.51 2.87
N ALA A 60 0.40 -5.01 2.17
CA ALA A 60 0.42 -5.09 0.71
C ALA A 60 -0.78 -5.89 0.17
N TRP A 61 -1.12 -7.02 0.79
CA TRP A 61 -2.30 -7.79 0.40
C TRP A 61 -3.61 -7.00 0.55
N LYS A 62 -3.78 -6.25 1.64
CA LYS A 62 -4.99 -5.42 1.86
C LYS A 62 -5.07 -4.29 0.84
N THR A 63 -3.95 -3.64 0.57
CA THR A 63 -3.85 -2.52 -0.38
C THR A 63 -4.11 -2.97 -1.81
N CYS A 64 -3.55 -4.11 -2.23
CA CYS A 64 -3.90 -4.76 -3.49
C CYS A 64 -5.39 -5.11 -3.57
N GLY A 65 -6.00 -5.54 -2.47
CA GLY A 65 -7.46 -5.76 -2.40
C GLY A 65 -8.26 -4.49 -2.68
N LEU A 66 -7.82 -3.34 -2.16
CA LEU A 66 -8.46 -2.04 -2.36
C LEU A 66 -8.32 -1.53 -3.81
N LEU A 67 -7.14 -1.70 -4.42
CA LEU A 67 -6.92 -1.41 -5.85
C LEU A 67 -7.82 -2.27 -6.74
N ASN A 68 -7.84 -3.58 -6.50
CA ASN A 68 -8.66 -4.51 -7.27
C ASN A 68 -10.16 -4.22 -7.13
N TYR A 69 -10.61 -3.81 -5.93
CA TYR A 69 -11.99 -3.40 -5.71
C TYR A 69 -12.34 -2.13 -6.50
N SER A 70 -11.47 -1.13 -6.47
CA SER A 70 -11.66 0.14 -7.18
C SER A 70 -11.66 -0.04 -8.70
N ALA A 71 -10.72 -0.84 -9.22
CA ALA A 71 -10.63 -1.17 -10.64
C ALA A 71 -11.90 -1.87 -11.17
N ARG A 72 -12.52 -2.77 -10.40
CA ARG A 72 -13.78 -3.45 -10.76
C ARG A 72 -14.98 -2.52 -10.88
N ARG A 73 -14.93 -1.32 -10.28
CA ARG A 73 -15.97 -0.29 -10.40
C ARG A 73 -15.75 0.66 -11.58
N GLY A 74 -14.79 0.36 -12.46
CA GLY A 74 -14.48 1.20 -13.63
C GLY A 74 -13.66 2.44 -13.31
N VAL A 75 -13.18 2.56 -12.06
CA VAL A 75 -12.33 3.66 -11.62
C VAL A 75 -10.90 3.30 -11.97
N GLN A 76 -10.38 3.96 -13.00
CA GLN A 76 -8.97 3.87 -13.34
C GLN A 76 -8.16 4.62 -12.27
N PRO A 77 -7.13 4.01 -11.67
CA PRO A 77 -6.21 4.75 -10.82
C PRO A 77 -5.62 5.88 -11.64
N VAL A 78 -5.85 7.12 -11.21
CA VAL A 78 -5.15 8.27 -11.79
C VAL A 78 -3.73 8.23 -11.25
N ALA A 79 -2.73 8.48 -12.11
CA ALA A 79 -1.33 8.58 -11.68
C ALA A 79 -1.11 9.91 -10.94
N ALA A 80 -1.73 10.06 -9.78
CA ALA A 80 -1.59 11.21 -8.89
C ALA A 80 -1.55 10.71 -7.45
N THR A 81 -0.77 11.37 -6.60
CA THR A 81 -0.65 11.01 -5.19
C THR A 81 -1.92 11.38 -4.44
N LEU A 82 -2.18 10.71 -3.32
CA LEU A 82 -3.30 11.00 -2.45
C LEU A 82 -3.33 12.47 -2.02
N GLU A 83 -2.18 13.04 -1.66
CA GLU A 83 -2.07 14.44 -1.24
C GLU A 83 -2.59 15.37 -2.33
N SER A 84 -2.21 15.14 -3.59
CA SER A 84 -2.65 15.95 -4.72
C SER A 84 -4.17 15.87 -5.00
N LEU A 85 -4.85 14.81 -4.53
CA LEU A 85 -6.30 14.64 -4.66
C LEU A 85 -7.09 15.24 -3.49
N LEU A 86 -6.42 15.52 -2.36
CA LEU A 86 -7.04 16.12 -1.17
C LEU A 86 -7.07 17.65 -1.25
N ASP A 87 -6.14 18.26 -1.98
CA ASP A 87 -6.04 19.71 -2.17
C ASP A 87 -6.95 20.29 -3.29
N GLY A 88 -7.86 19.46 -3.85
CA GLY A 88 -8.72 19.79 -5.01
C GLY A 88 -10.22 19.94 -4.75
#